data_AF-A0AA39ZQM2-F1
#
_entry.id   AF-A0AA39ZQM2-F1
#
_cell.length_a   1.000
_cell.length_b   1.000
_cell.length_c   1.000
_cell.angle_alpha   90.00
_cell.angle_beta   90.00
_cell.angle_gamma   90.00
#
_symmetry.space_group_name_H-M   'P 1'
#
loop_
_entity.id
_entity.type
_entity.pdbx_description
1 polymer ?
#
loop_
_entity_poly.entity_id
_entity_poly.type
_entity_poly.pdbx_seq_one_letter_code
_entity_poly.pdbx_strand_id
1 'polypeptide(L)' 'LYEFPILPSGADYLGGAPGADRVVFADSVKTPGAYEQCFLMTHTGATGNLFVKCKTT' A
#
# COMPACT_ATOMS: atom_id res chain seq x y z
N LEU A 1 11.25 3.05 -1.91
CA LEU A 1 9.79 3.00 -1.70
C LEU A 1 9.32 1.63 -2.14
N TYR A 2 8.47 1.01 -1.34
CA TYR A 2 7.90 -0.30 -1.60
C TYR A 2 6.38 -0.21 -1.50
N GLU A 3 5.69 -1.04 -2.27
CA GLU A 3 4.26 -1.24 -2.14
C GLU A 3 3.97 -2.67 -1.70
N PHE A 4 2.92 -2.85 -0.91
CA PHE A 4 2.42 -4.18 -0.54
C PHE A 4 0.89 -4.20 -0.55
N PRO A 5 0.25 -5.30 -1.01
CA PRO A 5 -1.20 -5.41 -0.99
C PRO A 5 -1.78 -5.26 0.41
N ILE A 6 -2.83 -4.45 0.53
CA ILE A 6 -3.66 -4.40 1.75
C ILE A 6 -5.03 -4.98 1.42
N LEU A 7 -5.46 -5.97 2.20
CA LEU A 7 -6.70 -6.68 1.95
C LEU A 7 -7.83 -6.06 2.79
N PRO A 8 -9.05 -5.88 2.23
CA PRO A 8 -10.21 -5.41 3.00
C PRO A 8 -10.57 -6.31 4.18
N SER A 9 -10.17 -7.59 4.15
CA SER A 9 -10.34 -8.52 5.26
C SER A 9 -9.44 -8.22 6.48
N GLY A 10 -8.42 -7.36 6.31
CA GLY A 10 -7.39 -7.12 7.32
C GLY A 10 -6.39 -8.27 7.49
N ALA A 11 -6.49 -9.32 6.68
CA ALA A 11 -5.54 -10.44 6.68
C ALA A 11 -4.25 -10.07 5.94
N ASP A 12 -3.14 -10.72 6.32
CA ASP A 12 -1.88 -10.61 5.60
C ASP A 12 -2.01 -11.17 4.17
N TYR A 13 -1.38 -10.49 3.23
CA TYR A 13 -1.28 -10.99 1.87
C TYR A 13 -0.18 -12.06 1.79
N LEU A 14 -0.57 -13.30 1.48
CA LEU A 14 0.32 -14.45 1.39
C LEU A 14 0.51 -14.97 -0.06
N GLY A 15 0.12 -14.17 -1.05
CA GLY A 15 0.15 -14.54 -2.47
C GLY A 15 -1.25 -14.71 -3.09
N GLY A 16 -1.32 -14.71 -4.42
CA GLY A 16 -2.58 -14.79 -5.18
C GLY A 16 -2.94 -13.48 -5.88
N ALA A 17 -4.24 -13.17 -5.96
CA ALA A 17 -4.71 -11.89 -6.52
C ALA A 17 -4.58 -10.78 -5.46
N PRO A 18 -3.82 -9.70 -5.72
CA PRO A 18 -3.51 -8.69 -4.70
C PRO A 18 -4.63 -7.65 -4.48
N GLY A 19 -5.71 -7.69 -5.26
CA GLY A 19 -6.71 -6.63 -5.26
C GLY A 19 -6.14 -5.26 -5.71
N ALA A 20 -6.88 -4.19 -5.46
CA ALA A 20 -6.55 -2.84 -5.96
C ALA A 20 -5.71 -1.99 -5.01
N ASP A 21 -5.73 -2.30 -3.71
CA ASP A 21 -5.25 -1.39 -2.66
C ASP A 21 -3.83 -1.74 -2.22
N ARG A 22 -3.04 -0.71 -1.92
CA ARG A 22 -1.63 -0.83 -1.55
C ARG A 22 -1.31 0.07 -0.38
N VAL A 23 -0.52 -0.46 0.56
CA VAL A 23 0.26 0.36 1.49
C VAL A 23 1.60 0.69 0.85
N VAL A 24 1.98 1.98 0.89
CA VAL A 24 3.29 2.44 0.47
C VAL A 24 4.13 2.74 1.71
N PHE A 25 5.33 2.19 1.75
CA PHE A 25 6.26 2.35 2.88
C PHE A 25 7.71 2.49 2.39
N ALA A 26 8.57 2.97 3.28
CA ALA A 26 10.00 3.13 3.03
C ALA A 26 10.79 2.70 4.26
N ASP A 27 12.09 2.42 4.06
CA ASP A 27 13.01 2.24 5.18
C ASP A 27 12.98 3.48 6.08
N SER A 28 12.90 3.25 7.39
CA SER A 28 12.94 4.32 8.37
C SER A 28 14.34 4.94 8.40
N VAL A 29 14.39 6.26 8.23
CA VAL A 29 15.63 7.04 8.43
C VAL A 29 15.98 7.19 9.92
N LYS A 30 15.00 6.94 10.81
CA LYS A 30 15.16 7.11 12.26
C LYS A 30 15.63 5.82 12.95
N THR A 31 15.19 4.67 12.42
CA THR A 31 15.42 3.37 13.04
C THR A 31 15.87 2.37 11.98
N PRO A 32 17.19 2.07 11.87
CA PRO A 32 17.70 1.11 10.91
C PRO A 32 16.98 -0.25 11.00
N GLY A 33 16.53 -0.77 9.86
CA GLY A 33 15.79 -2.03 9.79
C GLY A 33 14.28 -1.94 10.09
N ALA A 34 13.77 -0.75 10.43
CA ALA A 34 12.33 -0.51 10.51
C ALA A 34 11.79 0.07 9.20
N TYR A 35 10.48 -0.04 9.00
CA TYR A 35 9.75 0.55 7.88
C TYR A 35 8.75 1.59 8.39
N GLU A 36 8.60 2.70 7.69
CA GLU A 36 7.61 3.74 7.95
C GLU A 36 6.56 3.76 6.85
N GLN A 37 5.28 3.76 7.23
CA GLN A 37 4.17 3.95 6.30
C GLN A 37 4.18 5.38 5.76
N CYS A 38 4.13 5.53 4.44
CA CYS A 38 4.05 6.82 3.77
C CYS A 38 2.59 7.22 3.49
N PHE A 39 1.85 6.38 2.77
CA PHE A 39 0.45 6.62 2.40
C PHE A 39 -0.21 5.33 1.88
N LEU A 40 -1.52 5.39 1.71
CA LEU A 40 -2.31 4.36 1.04
C LEU A 40 -2.68 4.83 -0.37
N MET A 41 -2.70 3.90 -1.31
CA MET A 41 -3.11 4.16 -2.69
C MET A 41 -3.96 3.01 -3.22
N THR A 42 -4.75 3.31 -4.26
CA THR A 42 -5.66 2.35 -4.89
C THR A 42 -5.71 2.54 -6.40
N HIS A 43 -5.88 1.44 -7.13
CA HIS A 43 -6.29 1.50 -8.54
C HIS A 43 -7.76 1.93 -8.70
N THR A 44 -8.56 1.86 -7.64
CA THR A 44 -9.99 2.23 -7.68
C THR A 44 -10.15 3.71 -8.03
N GLY A 45 -10.80 4.00 -9.15
CA GLY A 45 -10.95 5.36 -9.66
C GLY A 45 -9.72 5.92 -10.37
N ALA A 46 -8.70 5.09 -10.63
CA ALA A 46 -7.56 5.43 -11.49
C ALA A 46 -7.71 4.83 -12.89
N THR A 47 -7.03 5.41 -13.88
CA THR A 47 -7.03 4.91 -15.26
C THR A 47 -5.96 3.84 -15.45
N GLY A 48 -6.34 2.66 -15.94
CA GLY A 48 -5.41 1.58 -16.25
C GLY A 48 -4.68 1.09 -14.99
N ASN A 49 -3.35 0.99 -15.07
CA ASN A 49 -2.50 0.58 -13.96
C ASN A 49 -1.98 1.75 -13.10
N LEU A 50 -2.57 2.95 -13.23
CA LEU A 50 -2.24 4.09 -12.39
C LEU A 50 -2.88 3.95 -11.00
N PHE A 51 -2.44 4.79 -10.07
CA PHE A 51 -2.97 4.87 -8.71
C PHE A 51 -3.49 6.25 -8.39
N VAL A 52 -4.48 6.32 -7.51
CA VAL A 52 -4.83 7.53 -6.76
C VAL A 52 -4.53 7.33 -5.28
N LYS A 53 -4.16 8.42 -4.59
CA LYS A 53 -3.94 8.40 -3.15
C LYS A 53 -5.28 8.25 -2.43
N CYS A 54 -5.37 7.32 -1.47
CA CYS A 54 -6.57 7.19 -0.64
C CYS A 54 -6.73 8.43 0.24
N LYS A 55 -7.98 8.85 0.43
CA LYS A 55 -8.32 9.97 1.31
C LYS A 55 -8.54 9.45 2.73
N THR A 56 -7.90 10.08 3.70
CA THR A 56 -8.28 9.95 5.11
C THR A 56 -9.37 10.97 5.39
N THR A 57 -10.55 10.50 5.78
CA THR A 57 -11.58 11.33 6.42
C THR A 57 -11.34 11.39 7.92
#